data_AF-A0A2S6AYF7-F1
#
_entry.id   AF-A0A2S6AYF7-F1
#
_cell.length_a   1.000
_cell.length_b   1.000
_cell.length_c   1.000
_cell.angle_alpha   90.00
_cell.angle_beta   90.00
_cell.angle_gamma   90.00
#
_symmetry.space_group_name_H-M   'P 1'
#
loop_
_entity.id
_entity.type
_entity.pdbx_description
1 polymer ?
#
loop_
_entity_poly.entity_id
_entity_poly.type
_entity_poly.pdbx_seq_one_letter_code
_entity_poly.pdbx_strand_id
1 'polypeptide(L)'
;WMHDVFDNSVAVATFAEEASQLVFDSSVTLEHYEAPAPEYAIEPYAATWPFAYTNDEATELVNARSRRHPDADVDKWALSFIAQGR
;
A
#
# COMPACT_ATOMS: atom_id res chain seq x y z
N TRP A 1 -5.21 15.43 -21.12
CA TRP A 1 -5.02 14.13 -20.46
C TRP A 1 -6.38 13.51 -20.30
N MET A 2 -6.51 12.23 -20.62
CA MET A 2 -7.76 11.50 -20.44
C MET A 2 -7.64 10.70 -19.14
N HIS A 3 -8.78 10.46 -18.49
CA HIS A 3 -8.86 9.58 -17.34
C HIS A 3 -9.78 8.41 -17.70
N ASP A 4 -9.41 7.20 -17.31
CA ASP A 4 -10.31 6.04 -17.39
C ASP A 4 -11.30 6.02 -16.21
N VAL A 5 -12.14 4.98 -16.13
CA VAL A 5 -13.15 4.83 -15.06
C VAL A 5 -12.53 4.59 -13.66
N PHE A 6 -11.23 4.34 -13.59
CA PHE A 6 -10.47 4.15 -12.36
C PHE A 6 -9.57 5.35 -12.03
N ASP A 7 -9.74 6.45 -12.76
CA ASP A 7 -8.95 7.69 -12.63
C ASP A 7 -7.46 7.53 -12.99
N ASN A 8 -7.11 6.48 -13.76
CA ASN A 8 -5.76 6.38 -14.31
C ASN A 8 -5.57 7.42 -15.40
N SER A 9 -4.39 8.05 -15.42
CA SER A 9 -3.99 8.94 -16.51
C SER A 9 -3.70 8.18 -17.80
N VAL A 10 -4.40 8.55 -18.89
CA VAL A 10 -4.29 7.92 -20.21
C VAL A 10 -3.91 8.95 -21.28
N ALA A 11 -2.98 8.56 -22.16
CA ALA A 11 -2.60 9.28 -23.36
C ALA A 11 -2.56 8.33 -24.57
N VAL A 12 -2.92 8.84 -25.74
CA VAL A 12 -2.80 8.14 -27.02
C VAL A 12 -1.72 8.81 -27.84
N ALA A 13 -0.68 8.06 -28.21
CA ALA A 13 0.40 8.52 -29.07
C ALA A 13 0.30 7.85 -30.44
N THR A 14 0.58 8.60 -31.49
CA THR A 14 0.67 8.09 -32.87
C THR A 14 2.02 8.47 -33.43
N PHE A 15 2.69 7.51 -34.06
CA PHE A 15 4.03 7.67 -34.62
C PHE A 15 3.97 7.50 -36.13
N ALA A 16 4.70 8.35 -36.85
CA ALA A 16 4.70 8.35 -38.31
C ALA A 16 5.67 7.31 -38.92
N GLU A 17 6.71 6.94 -38.17
CA GLU A 17 7.81 6.10 -38.64
C GLU A 17 8.17 5.04 -37.59
N GLU A 18 8.81 3.96 -38.04
CA GLU A 18 9.25 2.85 -37.19
C GLU A 18 10.51 3.25 -36.40
N ALA A 19 10.58 2.82 -35.13
CA ALA A 19 11.74 3.06 -34.26
C ALA A 19 12.08 1.78 -33.49
N SER A 20 13.37 1.59 -33.19
CA SER A 20 13.85 0.43 -32.41
C SER A 20 13.58 0.55 -30.90
N GLN A 21 13.17 1.73 -30.43
CA GLN A 21 12.97 2.01 -29.01
C GLN A 21 11.88 3.06 -28.80
N LEU A 22 11.09 2.85 -27.75
CA LEU A 22 10.10 3.78 -27.23
C LEU A 22 10.40 4.06 -25.75
N VAL A 23 10.55 5.32 -25.37
CA VAL A 23 10.87 5.75 -24.00
C VAL A 23 9.79 6.69 -23.48
N PHE A 24 9.34 6.44 -22.25
CA PHE A 24 8.42 7.31 -21.52
C PHE A 24 9.10 7.78 -20.24
N ASP A 25 9.35 9.08 -20.14
CA ASP A 25 9.79 9.71 -18.91
C ASP A 25 8.60 10.43 -18.27
N SER A 26 8.24 10.02 -17.05
CA SER A 26 7.16 10.63 -16.27
C SER A 26 7.73 11.21 -14.99
N SER A 27 7.39 12.46 -14.70
CA SER A 27 7.69 13.10 -13.43
C SER A 27 6.39 13.63 -12.84
N VAL A 28 6.14 13.33 -11.57
CA VAL A 28 4.96 13.79 -10.83
C VAL A 28 5.42 14.52 -9.58
N THR A 29 4.79 15.67 -9.31
CA THR A 29 4.94 16.39 -8.03
C THR A 29 3.63 16.24 -7.28
N LEU A 30 3.70 15.64 -6.08
CA LEU A 30 2.55 15.38 -5.23
C LEU A 30 2.60 16.33 -4.04
N GLU A 31 1.55 17.13 -3.86
CA GLU A 31 1.33 17.86 -2.63
C GLU A 31 0.61 16.96 -1.64
N HIS A 32 1.29 16.60 -0.54
CA HIS A 32 0.70 15.82 0.54
C HIS A 32 0.04 16.76 1.55
N TYR A 33 -1.28 16.70 1.63
CA TYR A 33 -2.06 17.38 2.65
C TYR A 33 -2.39 16.37 3.75
N GLU A 34 -1.79 16.56 4.94
CA GLU A 34 -2.15 15.76 6.11
C GLU A 34 -3.57 16.13 6.53
N ALA A 35 -4.53 15.23 6.31
CA ALA A 35 -5.78 15.26 7.03
C ALA A 35 -5.51 14.89 8.49
N PRO A 36 -6.23 15.45 9.47
CA PRO A 36 -6.19 14.94 10.83
C PRO A 36 -6.45 13.43 10.78
N ALA A 37 -5.60 12.65 11.45
CA ALA A 37 -5.81 11.21 11.54
C ALA A 37 -7.24 10.98 12.04
N PRO A 38 -8.05 10.15 11.35
CA PRO A 38 -9.33 9.73 11.90
C PRO A 38 -9.10 9.20 13.31
N GLU A 39 -10.02 9.47 14.22
CA GLU A 39 -10.00 8.82 15.52
C GLU A 39 -10.38 7.35 15.31
N TYR A 40 -9.38 6.52 15.01
CA TYR A 40 -9.59 5.09 14.80
C TYR A 40 -9.94 4.45 16.14
N ALA A 41 -11.17 3.97 16.27
CA ALA A 41 -11.54 3.11 17.37
C ALA A 41 -10.74 1.81 17.25
N ILE A 42 -9.75 1.64 18.14
CA ILE A 42 -9.03 0.38 18.28
C ILE A 42 -9.82 -0.47 19.27
N GLU A 43 -10.16 -1.69 18.85
CA GLU A 43 -10.77 -2.67 19.74
C GLU A 43 -9.86 -2.92 20.96
N PRO A 44 -10.38 -3.03 22.19
CA PRO A 44 -9.55 -3.17 23.39
C PRO A 44 -8.54 -4.32 23.31
N TYR A 45 -8.88 -5.42 22.63
CA TYR A 45 -7.99 -6.56 22.45
C TYR A 45 -6.78 -6.25 21.54
N ALA A 46 -6.88 -5.25 20.67
CA ALA A 46 -5.88 -4.86 19.70
C ALA A 46 -4.97 -3.69 20.18
N ALA A 47 -5.20 -3.20 21.39
CA ALA A 47 -4.45 -2.05 21.94
C ALA A 47 -2.98 -2.36 22.23
N THR A 48 -2.60 -3.64 22.38
CA THR A 48 -1.24 -4.07 22.69
C THR A 48 -0.75 -5.14 21.74
N TRP A 49 0.47 -4.99 21.24
CA TRP A 49 1.12 -6.02 20.44
C TRP A 49 1.83 -7.06 21.34
N PRO A 50 1.76 -8.37 21.02
CA PRO A 50 0.97 -8.97 19.95
C PRO A 50 -0.51 -9.15 20.34
N PHE A 51 -1.40 -8.93 19.37
CA PHE A 51 -2.83 -9.25 19.48
C PHE A 51 -3.22 -10.31 18.45
N ALA A 52 -4.41 -10.90 18.62
CA ALA A 52 -4.99 -11.83 17.67
C ALA A 52 -6.38 -11.35 17.24
N TYR A 53 -6.70 -11.54 15.97
CA TYR A 53 -8.06 -11.35 15.44
C TYR A 53 -9.03 -12.37 16.05
N THR A 54 -10.31 -12.03 16.11
CA THR A 54 -11.36 -12.99 16.47
C THR A 54 -11.43 -14.12 15.44
N ASN A 55 -12.07 -15.25 15.79
CA ASN A 55 -12.20 -16.40 14.88
C ASN A 55 -12.92 -16.05 13.57
N ASP A 56 -13.92 -15.17 13.66
CA ASP A 56 -14.73 -14.74 12.52
C ASP A 56 -13.87 -13.89 11.56
N GLU A 57 -13.20 -12.85 12.08
CA GLU A 57 -12.27 -12.01 11.31
C GLU A 57 -11.08 -12.80 10.76
N ALA A 58 -10.53 -13.73 11.54
CA ALA A 58 -9.38 -14.53 11.14
C ALA A 58 -9.66 -15.36 9.87
N THR A 59 -10.91 -15.79 9.69
CA THR A 59 -11.38 -16.54 8.52
C THR A 59 -11.45 -15.66 7.27
N GLU A 60 -11.93 -14.42 7.40
CA GLU A 60 -11.98 -13.45 6.30
C GLU A 60 -10.57 -12.97 5.90
N LEU A 61 -9.69 -12.83 6.89
CA LEU A 61 -8.34 -12.29 6.71
C LEU A 61 -7.30 -13.33 6.27
N VAL A 62 -7.67 -14.58 6.02
CA VAL A 62 -6.72 -15.66 5.69
C VAL A 62 -5.75 -15.25 4.56
N ASN A 63 -6.28 -14.68 3.47
CA ASN A 63 -5.46 -14.27 2.34
C ASN A 63 -4.64 -13.01 2.61
N ALA A 64 -5.17 -12.07 3.39
CA ALA A 64 -4.47 -10.84 3.77
C ALA A 64 -3.30 -11.12 4.73
N ARG A 65 -3.44 -12.15 5.59
CA ARG A 65 -2.40 -12.60 6.52
C ARG A 65 -1.31 -13.43 5.83
N SER A 66 -1.61 -13.98 4.66
CA SER A 66 -0.63 -14.71 3.86
C SER A 66 0.23 -13.74 3.05
N ARG A 67 1.47 -13.55 3.48
CA ARG A 67 2.42 -12.70 2.75
C ARG A 67 2.83 -13.38 1.45
N ARG A 68 2.37 -12.82 0.32
CA ARG A 68 2.71 -13.32 -1.03
C ARG A 68 4.18 -13.12 -1.40
N HIS A 69 4.83 -12.12 -0.82
CA HIS A 69 6.22 -11.78 -1.06
C HIS A 69 6.93 -11.55 0.28
N PRO A 70 7.36 -12.62 0.97
CA PRO A 70 8.11 -12.48 2.22
C PRO A 70 9.48 -11.86 1.94
N ASP A 71 9.88 -10.91 2.79
CA ASP A 71 11.14 -10.19 2.70
C ASP A 71 11.69 -9.94 4.12
N ALA A 72 12.92 -10.37 4.36
CA ALA A 72 13.57 -10.30 5.66
C ALA A 72 13.94 -8.86 6.07
N ASP A 73 14.21 -7.97 5.10
CA ASP A 73 14.51 -6.57 5.38
C ASP A 73 13.24 -5.83 5.80
N VAL A 74 12.11 -6.16 5.18
CA VAL A 74 10.78 -5.66 5.60
C VAL A 74 10.44 -6.15 7.00
N ASP A 75 10.73 -7.42 7.31
CA ASP A 75 10.51 -7.96 8.66
C ASP A 75 11.32 -7.20 9.72
N LYS A 76 12.61 -6.99 9.45
CA LYS A 76 13.51 -6.25 10.35
C LYS A 76 13.06 -4.79 10.52
N TRP A 77 12.65 -4.13 9.44
CA TRP A 77 12.13 -2.77 9.47
C TRP A 77 10.83 -2.69 10.28
N ALA A 78 9.85 -3.58 10.03
CA ALA A 78 8.58 -3.59 10.75
C ALA A 78 8.77 -3.82 12.26
N LEU A 79 9.63 -4.76 12.64
CA LEU A 79 9.96 -5.04 14.04
C LEU A 79 10.62 -3.85 14.76
N SER A 80 11.21 -2.88 14.04
CA SER A 80 11.82 -1.69 14.65
C SER A 80 10.79 -0.70 15.24
N PHE A 81 9.54 -0.75 14.77
CA PHE A 81 8.44 0.09 15.30
C PHE A 81 7.76 -0.51 16.52
N ILE A 82 7.96 -1.81 16.75
CA ILE A 82 7.42 -2.48 17.91
C ILE A 82 8.37 -2.16 19.06
N ALA A 83 7.95 -1.26 19.96
CA ALA A 83 8.68 -1.04 21.19
C ALA A 83 8.92 -2.41 21.85
N GLN A 84 10.19 -2.77 22.10
CA GLN A 84 10.50 -3.94 22.92
C GLN A 84 9.78 -3.73 24.25
N GLY A 85 8.74 -4.52 24.48
CA GLY A 85 7.73 -4.26 25.51
C GLY A 85 8.33 -3.99 26.89
N ARG A 86 7.63 -3.15 27.65
CA ARG A 86 7.77 -3.10 29.11
C ARG A 86 6.94 -4.21 29.74
#